data_AF-A0A8J6P6T3-F1
#
_entry.id   AF-A0A8J6P6T3-F1
#
_cell.length_a   1.000
_cell.length_b   1.000
_cell.length_c   1.000
_cell.angle_alpha   90.00
_cell.angle_beta   90.00
_cell.angle_gamma   90.00
#
_symmetry.space_group_name_H-M   'P 1'
#
loop_
_entity.id
_entity.type
_entity.pdbx_description
1 polymer ?
#
loop_
_entity_poly.entity_id
_entity_poly.type
_entity_poly.pdbx_seq_one_letter_code
_entity_poly.pdbx_strand_id
1 'polypeptide(L)'
;MIDANKHNLLYFESNSMKELYNTMEEWQQMNSKRLLSTNIQQDNGKFCCIALSNPTEVIICSGSGGSQADVSGGNLNVSDWSR
;
A
#
# COMPACT_ATOMS: atom_id res chain seq x y z
N MET A 1 2.19 11.82 -15.59
CA MET A 1 1.76 11.33 -14.25
C MET A 1 3.00 10.78 -13.57
N ILE A 2 3.61 11.56 -12.70
CA ILE A 2 4.96 11.30 -12.17
C ILE A 2 4.82 10.59 -10.81
N ASP A 3 5.32 9.35 -10.76
CA ASP A 3 5.86 8.64 -9.58
C ASP A 3 5.04 8.53 -8.27
N ALA A 4 3.70 8.56 -8.30
CA ALA A 4 2.89 8.38 -7.09
C ALA A 4 2.98 6.98 -6.43
N ASN A 5 3.63 6.00 -7.07
CA ASN A 5 3.69 4.61 -6.61
C ASN A 5 5.04 4.21 -5.98
N LYS A 6 6.01 5.14 -5.85
CA LYS A 6 7.38 4.80 -5.39
C LYS A 6 7.62 4.85 -3.89
N HIS A 7 6.72 5.48 -3.12
CA HIS A 7 6.94 5.69 -1.69
C HIS A 7 5.90 4.92 -0.90
N ASN A 8 6.24 3.70 -0.50
CA ASN A 8 5.47 2.89 0.44
C ASN A 8 5.87 3.16 1.90
N LEU A 9 6.88 3.99 2.14
CA LEU A 9 7.33 4.37 3.47
C LEU A 9 6.54 5.59 3.96
N LEU A 10 5.96 5.48 5.16
CA LEU A 10 5.13 6.50 5.80
C LEU A 10 5.70 6.82 7.18
N TYR A 11 5.52 8.07 7.60
CA TYR A 11 5.88 8.54 8.93
C TYR A 11 4.67 9.17 9.62
N PHE A 12 4.46 8.82 10.87
CA PHE A 12 3.43 9.40 11.73
C PHE A 12 4.06 9.81 13.05
N GLU A 13 3.56 10.89 13.66
CA GLU A 13 3.95 11.28 15.01
C GLU A 13 2.79 11.85 15.80
N SER A 14 2.81 11.64 17.12
CA SER A 14 1.82 12.20 18.02
C SER A 14 2.34 12.23 19.48
N ASN A 15 1.71 13.06 20.31
CA ASN A 15 1.97 13.14 21.74
C ASN A 15 1.43 11.93 22.53
N SER A 16 0.59 11.08 21.92
CA SER A 16 0.09 9.87 22.58
C SER A 16 -0.06 8.70 21.61
N MET A 17 0.05 7.48 22.12
CA MET A 17 -0.21 6.26 21.34
C MET A 17 -1.62 6.20 20.75
N LYS A 18 -2.61 6.74 21.47
CA LYS A 18 -4.01 6.74 21.03
C LYS A 18 -4.21 7.62 19.80
N GLU A 19 -3.68 8.84 19.85
CA GLU A 19 -3.73 9.76 18.72
C GLU A 19 -2.92 9.22 17.53
N LEU A 20 -1.72 8.67 17.78
CA LEU A 20 -0.92 8.01 16.73
C LEU A 20 -1.72 6.91 16.01
N TYR A 21 -2.41 6.06 16.77
CA TYR A 21 -3.26 5.01 16.22
C TYR A 21 -4.39 5.59 15.36
N ASN A 22 -5.10 6.60 15.86
CA ASN A 22 -6.18 7.23 15.12
C ASN A 22 -5.69 7.84 13.79
N THR A 23 -4.54 8.53 13.81
CA THR A 23 -3.95 9.10 12.58
C THR A 23 -3.56 8.01 11.58
N MET A 24 -3.00 6.90 12.05
CA MET A 24 -2.69 5.75 11.18
C MET A 24 -3.97 5.15 10.57
N GLU A 25 -5.03 4.99 11.36
CA GLU A 25 -6.31 4.44 10.91
C GLU A 25 -7.02 5.35 9.89
N GLU A 26 -7.07 6.65 10.16
CA GLU A 26 -7.61 7.66 9.24
C GLU A 26 -6.86 7.65 7.91
N TRP A 27 -5.53 7.56 7.94
CA TRP A 27 -4.74 7.46 6.73
C TRP A 27 -5.09 6.21 5.90
N GLN A 28 -5.25 5.05 6.54
CA GLN A 28 -5.61 3.81 5.84
C GLN A 28 -6.97 3.93 5.14
N GLN A 29 -7.96 4.52 5.81
CA GLN A 29 -9.31 4.72 5.28
C GLN A 29 -9.30 5.70 4.10
N MET A 30 -8.64 6.86 4.26
CA MET A 30 -8.55 7.90 3.23
C MET A 30 -7.86 7.41 1.96
N ASN A 31 -6.84 6.55 2.09
CA ASN A 31 -6.04 6.09 0.96
C ASN A 31 -6.51 4.72 0.41
N SER A 32 -7.49 4.08 1.06
CA SER A 32 -7.89 2.69 0.75
C SER A 32 -6.69 1.74 0.67
N LYS A 33 -5.73 1.94 1.58
CA LYS A 33 -4.46 1.19 1.65
C LYS A 33 -4.24 0.67 3.07
N ARG A 34 -3.68 -0.54 3.16
CA ARG A 34 -3.29 -1.15 4.43
C ARG A 34 -1.81 -0.90 4.75
N LEU A 35 -1.50 -0.69 6.02
CA LEU A 35 -0.15 -0.74 6.58
C LEU A 35 0.26 -2.21 6.78
N LEU A 36 1.37 -2.63 6.17
CA LEU A 36 1.93 -3.97 6.23
C LEU A 36 2.86 -4.18 7.43
N SER A 37 3.62 -3.15 7.76
CA SER A 37 4.57 -3.16 8.86
C SER A 37 4.60 -1.80 9.52
N THR A 38 4.74 -1.77 10.85
CA THR A 38 4.83 -0.55 11.65
C THR A 38 5.96 -0.72 12.67
N ASN A 39 6.73 0.34 12.89
CA ASN A 39 7.74 0.41 13.94
C ASN A 39 7.51 1.70 14.72
N ILE A 40 7.14 1.57 15.99
CA ILE A 40 6.83 2.71 16.85
C ILE A 40 7.95 2.87 17.87
N GLN A 41 8.49 4.07 17.98
CA GLN A 41 9.49 4.45 18.97
C GLN A 41 9.10 5.75 19.65
N GLN A 42 9.64 5.98 20.84
CA GLN A 42 9.55 7.29 21.47
C GLN A 42 10.75 8.14 21.08
N ASP A 43 10.50 9.37 20.65
CA ASP A 43 11.54 10.37 20.35
C ASP A 43 11.10 11.72 20.90
N ASN A 44 11.98 12.34 21.71
CA ASN A 44 11.77 13.64 22.35
C ASN A 44 10.38 13.84 23.00
N GLY A 45 9.87 12.82 23.71
CA GLY A 45 8.57 12.87 24.39
C GLY A 45 7.34 12.65 23.49
N LYS A 46 7.54 12.35 22.21
CA LYS A 46 6.50 11.95 21.25
C LYS A 46 6.60 10.48 20.91
N PHE A 47 5.52 9.93 20.36
CA PHE A 47 5.51 8.63 19.69
C PHE A 47 5.64 8.83 18.19
N CYS A 48 6.63 8.18 17.59
CA CYS A 48 6.95 8.24 16.17
C CYS A 48 6.77 6.85 15.56
N CYS A 49 6.12 6.77 14.41
CA CYS A 49 5.87 5.52 13.69
C CYS A 49 6.45 5.61 12.28
N ILE A 50 7.29 4.65 11.92
CA ILE A 50 7.64 4.39 10.52
C ILE A 50 6.82 3.18 10.07
N ALA A 51 6.05 3.35 8.99
CA ALA A 51 5.20 2.30 8.46
C ALA A 51 5.47 2.02 6.98
N LEU A 52 5.23 0.78 6.57
CA LEU A 52 5.22 0.38 5.16
C LEU A 52 3.77 0.14 4.73
N SER A 53 3.27 0.87 3.74
CA SER A 53 1.98 0.59 3.10
C SER A 53 2.11 -0.46 2.01
N ASN A 54 1.04 -1.19 1.73
CA ASN A 54 1.00 -2.04 0.54
C ASN A 54 1.12 -1.15 -0.72
N PRO A 55 2.08 -1.40 -1.63
CA PRO A 55 2.00 -0.83 -2.97
C PRO A 55 0.67 -1.22 -3.62
N THR A 56 0.14 -0.37 -4.49
CA THR A 56 -1.09 -0.71 -5.22
C THR A 56 -0.77 -1.86 -6.18
N GLU A 57 -1.24 -3.06 -5.85
CA GLU A 57 -1.17 -4.22 -6.74
C GLU A 57 -2.28 -4.12 -7.79
N VAL A 58 -1.91 -4.24 -9.06
CA VAL A 58 -2.84 -4.24 -10.19
C VAL A 58 -2.77 -5.63 -10.81
N ILE A 59 -3.85 -6.39 -10.68
CA ILE A 59 -3.98 -7.68 -11.36
C ILE A 59 -4.75 -7.44 -12.66
N ILE A 60 -4.13 -7.80 -13.79
CA ILE A 60 -4.78 -7.74 -15.10
C ILE A 60 -5.50 -9.06 -15.30
N CYS A 61 -6.82 -9.04 -15.42
CA CYS A 61 -7.65 -10.23 -15.62
C CYS A 61 -8.44 -10.16 -16.94
N SER A 62 -8.87 -11.31 -17.45
CA SER A 62 -9.91 -11.39 -18.50
C SER A 62 -11.25 -10.84 -17.98
N GLY A 63 -12.14 -10.43 -18.87
CA GLY A 63 -13.46 -9.87 -18.49
C GLY A 63 -14.34 -10.82 -17.68
N SER A 64 -14.09 -12.14 -17.79
CA SER A 64 -14.75 -13.18 -16.99
C SER A 64 -14.07 -13.48 -15.65
N GLY A 65 -12.88 -12.91 -15.39
CA GLY A 65 -12.09 -13.11 -14.17
C GLY A 65 -11.37 -14.46 -14.09
N GLY A 66 -11.49 -15.33 -15.10
CA GLY A 66 -10.93 -16.69 -15.10
C GLY A 66 -9.45 -16.79 -15.48
N SER A 67 -8.91 -15.78 -16.17
CA SER A 67 -7.51 -15.73 -16.62
C SER A 67 -6.83 -14.47 -16.12
N GLN A 68 -5.62 -14.59 -15.59
CA GLN A 68 -4.77 -13.47 -15.18
C GLN A 68 -3.59 -13.33 -16.15
N ALA A 69 -3.11 -12.10 -16.32
CA ALA A 69 -1.89 -11.87 -17.08
C ALA A 69 -0.69 -12.47 -16.34
N ASP A 70 0.21 -13.11 -17.08
CA ASP A 70 1.42 -13.75 -16.57
C ASP A 70 2.66 -13.20 -17.26
N VAL A 71 3.77 -13.09 -16.53
CA VAL A 71 5.04 -12.62 -17.08
C VAL A 71 6.00 -13.79 -17.21
N SER A 72 6.35 -14.14 -18.44
CA SER A 72 7.33 -15.20 -18.73
C SER A 72 8.28 -14.79 -19.84
N GLY A 73 9.57 -15.08 -19.65
CA GLY A 73 10.61 -14.74 -20.63
C GLY A 73 10.76 -13.24 -20.94
N GLY A 74 10.33 -12.36 -20.02
CA GLY A 74 10.31 -10.91 -20.24
C GLY A 74 9.11 -10.39 -21.04
N ASN A 75 8.15 -11.25 -21.38
CA ASN A 75 6.92 -10.88 -22.07
C ASN A 75 5.74 -10.94 -21.10
N LEU A 76 4.84 -9.96 -21.20
CA LEU A 76 3.53 -9.99 -20.54
C LEU A 76 2.55 -10.75 -21.44
N ASN A 77 2.08 -11.90 -20.98
CA ASN A 77 1.10 -12.73 -21.66
C ASN A 77 -0.27 -12.45 -21.08
N VAL A 78 -1.23 -12.08 -21.93
CA VAL A 78 -2.64 -11.89 -21.55
C VAL A 78 -3.45 -12.90 -22.36
N SER A 79 -3.93 -13.96 -21.71
CA SER A 79 -4.68 -15.04 -22.35
C SER A 79 -6.19 -14.77 -22.35
N ASP A 80 -6.82 -14.95 -23.51
CA ASP A 80 -8.25 -14.85 -23.82
C ASP A 80 -8.96 -13.54 -23.45
N TRP A 81 -9.01 -12.64 -24.44
CA TRP A 81 -10.06 -11.63 -24.59
C TRP A 81 -10.93 -11.99 -25.81
N SER A 82 -11.70 -13.07 -25.71
CA SER A 82 -12.82 -13.28 -26.65
C SER A 82 -13.91 -12.25 -26.34
N ARG A 83 -14.22 -11.39 -27.33
CA ARG A 83 -15.32 -10.42 -27.31
C ARG A 83 -16.68 -11.10 -27.25
#